data_AF-A0A0Q7U7H0-F1
#
_entry.id   AF-A0A0Q7U7H0-F1
#
_cell.length_a   1.000
_cell.length_b   1.000
_cell.length_c   1.000
_cell.angle_alpha   90.00
_cell.angle_beta   90.00
_cell.angle_gamma   90.00
#
_symmetry.space_group_name_H-M   'P 1'
#
loop_
_entity.id
_entity.type
_entity.pdbx_description
1 polymer ?
#
loop_
_entity_poly.entity_id
_entity_poly.type
_entity_poly.pdbx_seq_one_letter_code
_entity_poly.pdbx_strand_id
1 'polypeptide(L)'
;MTRVLATPQLWYRCLLLGLSVFGFMTGSHGSAFLTTVTNAILLGYLVVGVWTMLDRGTTDLPAPRLRGAITTWMVFVGIIAHAMLSHWANPFDQVLDPDPAVALEGVAILFSHYVMPIGFLLDWLAFGPRGRTRWTDVAWWPLYPLAYGLLTILRAVVFPHVDDRIPYPFMEPGIGGWLGVAVSLLPMIVAVALLAALVIGYDRAVARLAAAPRETAPALTGP
;
A
#
# COMPACT_ATOMS: atom_id res chain seq x y z
N MET A 1 6.42 28.81 1.04
CA MET A 1 6.84 27.89 -0.05
C MET A 1 8.35 27.59 -0.07
N THR A 2 9.26 28.55 0.09
CA THR A 2 10.71 28.32 -0.05
C THR A 2 11.32 27.27 0.88
N ARG A 3 10.79 27.06 2.09
CA ARG A 3 11.33 26.05 3.02
C ARG A 3 10.94 24.61 2.68
N VAL A 4 9.71 24.35 2.21
CA VAL A 4 9.26 22.96 1.93
C VAL A 4 9.96 22.38 0.70
N LEU A 5 10.29 23.23 -0.28
CA LEU A 5 11.05 22.85 -1.48
C LEU A 5 12.48 22.37 -1.18
N ALA A 6 13.03 22.73 -0.01
CA ALA A 6 14.35 22.26 0.42
C ALA A 6 14.30 20.94 1.21
N THR A 7 13.11 20.38 1.44
CA THR A 7 12.95 19.19 2.30
C THR A 7 13.06 17.89 1.50
N PRO A 8 13.81 16.87 1.98
CA PRO A 8 13.91 15.59 1.30
C PRO A 8 12.55 14.85 1.22
N GLN A 9 11.64 15.10 2.17
CA GLN A 9 10.29 14.51 2.20
C GLN A 9 9.50 14.87 0.94
N LEU A 10 9.55 16.14 0.51
CA LEU A 10 8.84 16.58 -0.68
C LEU A 10 9.38 15.86 -1.92
N TRP A 11 10.69 15.89 -2.12
CA TRP A 11 11.31 15.29 -3.30
C TRP A 11 11.13 13.78 -3.35
N TYR A 12 11.22 13.09 -2.21
CA TYR A 12 10.93 11.65 -2.16
C TYR A 12 9.48 11.34 -2.56
N ARG A 13 8.52 12.14 -2.11
CA ARG A 13 7.11 11.94 -2.45
C ARG A 13 6.77 12.36 -3.87
N CYS A 14 7.43 13.38 -4.41
CA CYS A 14 7.37 13.71 -5.84
C CYS A 14 7.96 12.58 -6.69
N LEU A 15 9.05 11.95 -6.24
CA LEU A 15 9.60 10.76 -6.89
C LEU A 15 8.60 9.60 -6.85
N LEU A 16 8.02 9.27 -5.69
CA LEU A 16 6.98 8.23 -5.60
C LEU A 16 5.78 8.54 -6.48
N LEU A 17 5.36 9.81 -6.56
CA LEU A 17 4.28 10.24 -7.45
C LEU A 17 4.65 9.99 -8.91
N GLY A 18 5.86 10.39 -9.34
CA GLY A 18 6.36 10.15 -10.69
C GLY A 18 6.48 8.66 -11.02
N LEU A 19 7.01 7.84 -10.11
CA LEU A 19 7.10 6.39 -10.26
C LEU A 19 5.71 5.75 -10.35
N SER A 20 4.74 6.23 -9.57
CA SER A 20 3.37 5.74 -9.62
C SER A 20 2.72 6.04 -10.96
N VAL A 21 2.85 7.27 -11.47
CA VAL A 21 2.36 7.65 -12.80
C VAL A 21 3.05 6.82 -13.89
N PHE A 22 4.37 6.69 -13.82
CA PHE A 22 5.14 5.89 -14.77
C PHE A 22 4.65 4.43 -14.80
N GLY A 23 4.48 3.78 -13.63
CA GLY A 23 3.98 2.41 -13.56
C GLY A 23 2.58 2.24 -14.17
N PHE A 24 1.70 3.24 -14.02
CA PHE A 24 0.39 3.26 -14.69
C PHE A 24 0.49 3.41 -16.21
N MET A 25 1.55 4.05 -16.72
CA MET A 25 1.74 4.28 -18.15
C MET A 25 2.42 3.12 -18.88
N THR A 26 3.05 2.18 -18.16
CA THR A 26 3.94 1.17 -18.76
C THR A 26 3.30 -0.20 -18.98
N GLY A 27 1.98 -0.37 -18.83
CA GLY A 27 1.35 -1.68 -19.06
C GLY A 27 -0.16 -1.68 -18.91
N SER A 28 -0.73 -2.88 -18.99
CA SER A 28 -2.18 -3.06 -18.88
C SER A 28 -2.64 -3.08 -17.41
N HIS A 29 -3.67 -2.29 -17.09
CA HIS A 29 -4.15 -2.14 -15.71
C HIS A 29 -5.64 -2.41 -15.65
N GLY A 30 -6.03 -3.67 -15.45
CA GLY A 30 -7.44 -4.02 -15.30
C GLY A 30 -8.03 -3.42 -14.02
N SER A 31 -9.09 -2.63 -14.13
CA SER A 31 -9.76 -2.04 -12.95
C SER A 31 -10.40 -3.08 -12.03
N ALA A 32 -10.56 -4.31 -12.51
CA ALA A 32 -11.06 -5.44 -11.75
C ALA A 32 -10.07 -5.96 -10.70
N PHE A 33 -8.77 -5.62 -10.78
CA PHE A 33 -7.73 -6.14 -9.89
C PHE A 33 -7.53 -5.26 -8.65
N LEU A 34 -7.37 -5.89 -7.48
CA LEU A 34 -7.13 -5.21 -6.20
C LEU A 34 -5.86 -4.36 -6.24
N THR A 35 -4.81 -4.86 -6.91
CA THR A 35 -3.53 -4.15 -7.08
C THR A 35 -3.76 -2.80 -7.75
N THR A 36 -4.52 -2.77 -8.85
CA THR A 36 -4.81 -1.56 -9.63
C THR A 36 -5.58 -0.54 -8.80
N VAL A 37 -6.63 -0.98 -8.10
CA VAL A 37 -7.42 -0.11 -7.21
C VAL A 37 -6.55 0.44 -6.07
N THR A 38 -5.70 -0.39 -5.46
CA THR A 38 -4.82 0.03 -4.35
C THR A 38 -3.76 1.01 -4.82
N ASN A 39 -3.17 0.81 -6.01
CA ASN A 39 -2.23 1.76 -6.61
C ASN A 39 -2.91 3.08 -6.98
N ALA A 40 -4.16 3.05 -7.44
CA ALA A 40 -4.92 4.26 -7.74
C ALA A 40 -5.23 5.07 -6.46
N ILE A 41 -5.58 4.38 -5.37
CA ILE A 41 -5.74 5.01 -4.04
C ILE A 41 -4.44 5.68 -3.60
N LEU A 42 -3.30 4.99 -3.71
CA LEU A 42 -2.00 5.56 -3.36
C LEU A 42 -1.66 6.77 -4.25
N LEU A 43 -1.87 6.68 -5.56
CA LEU A 43 -1.65 7.79 -6.49
C LEU A 43 -2.47 9.02 -6.07
N GLY A 44 -3.78 8.85 -5.85
CA GLY A 44 -4.64 9.93 -5.37
C GLY A 44 -4.18 10.51 -4.04
N TYR A 45 -3.76 9.65 -3.11
CA TYR A 45 -3.22 10.06 -1.81
C TYR A 45 -1.91 10.86 -1.94
N LEU A 46 -0.99 10.45 -2.83
CA LEU A 46 0.25 11.17 -3.12
C LEU A 46 -0.02 12.52 -3.80
N VAL A 47 -0.95 12.59 -4.75
CA VAL A 47 -1.35 13.84 -5.41
C VAL A 47 -1.88 14.85 -4.38
N VAL A 48 -2.86 14.44 -3.56
CA VAL A 48 -3.41 15.30 -2.50
C VAL A 48 -2.35 15.64 -1.46
N GLY A 49 -1.47 14.68 -1.16
CA GLY A 49 -0.34 14.82 -0.26
C GLY A 49 0.65 15.92 -0.68
N VAL A 50 1.21 15.79 -1.88
CA VAL A 50 2.15 16.76 -2.47
C VAL A 50 1.49 18.13 -2.58
N TRP A 51 0.24 18.19 -3.05
CA TRP A 51 -0.51 19.45 -3.12
C TRP A 51 -0.64 20.11 -1.73
N THR A 52 -1.03 19.34 -0.71
CA THR A 52 -1.15 19.84 0.68
C THR A 52 0.19 20.33 1.23
N MET A 53 1.29 19.64 0.91
CA MET A 53 2.63 20.04 1.34
C MET A 53 3.03 21.39 0.74
N LEU A 54 2.74 21.62 -0.54
CA LEU A 54 3.03 22.87 -1.24
C LEU A 54 2.14 24.02 -0.77
N ASP A 55 0.83 23.77 -0.65
CA ASP A 55 -0.17 24.74 -0.23
C ASP A 55 0.07 25.22 1.21
N ARG A 56 0.30 24.29 2.14
CA ARG A 56 0.41 24.59 3.58
C ARG A 56 1.84 24.74 4.08
N GLY A 57 2.85 24.49 3.24
CA GLY A 57 4.25 24.55 3.62
C GLY A 57 4.65 23.53 4.70
N THR A 58 4.00 22.37 4.71
CA THR A 58 4.24 21.27 5.67
C THR A 58 4.91 20.08 5.00
N THR A 59 5.60 19.24 5.78
CA THR A 59 6.10 17.94 5.34
C THR A 59 5.24 16.77 5.79
N ASP A 60 4.10 17.02 6.43
CA ASP A 60 3.19 15.95 6.85
C ASP A 60 2.16 15.68 5.76
N LEU A 61 1.93 14.39 5.46
CA LEU A 61 0.81 14.01 4.59
C LEU A 61 -0.53 14.15 5.35
N PRO A 62 -1.62 14.49 4.64
CA PRO A 62 -2.95 14.55 5.24
C PRO A 62 -3.42 13.17 5.71
N ALA A 63 -4.43 13.13 6.58
CA ALA A 63 -5.07 11.88 7.02
C ALA A 63 -4.08 10.78 7.48
N PRO A 64 -3.29 10.99 8.54
CA PRO A 64 -2.20 10.09 8.93
C PRO A 64 -2.65 8.66 9.32
N ARG A 65 -3.93 8.45 9.66
CA ARG A 65 -4.51 7.10 9.83
C ARG A 65 -4.66 6.38 8.49
N LEU A 66 -5.10 7.08 7.45
CA LEU A 66 -5.19 6.56 6.09
C LEU A 66 -3.80 6.24 5.54
N ARG A 67 -2.79 7.06 5.86
CA ARG A 67 -1.39 6.76 5.53
C ARG A 67 -0.99 5.35 5.99
N GLY A 68 -1.25 5.02 7.26
CA GLY A 68 -0.97 3.70 7.83
C GLY A 68 -1.77 2.60 7.12
N ALA A 69 -3.05 2.85 6.83
CA ALA A 69 -3.89 1.91 6.09
C ALA A 69 -3.34 1.60 4.69
N ILE A 70 -2.99 2.64 3.92
CA ILE A 70 -2.40 2.48 2.57
C ILE A 70 -1.08 1.72 2.64
N THR A 71 -0.21 2.01 3.63
CA THR A 71 1.01 1.23 3.85
C THR A 71 0.69 -0.24 4.09
N THR A 72 -0.26 -0.55 4.96
CA THR A 72 -0.69 -1.93 5.22
C THR A 72 -1.21 -2.61 3.96
N TRP A 73 -2.07 -1.96 3.17
CA TRP A 73 -2.63 -2.53 1.95
C TRP A 73 -1.57 -2.73 0.86
N MET A 74 -0.65 -1.78 0.72
CA MET A 74 0.47 -1.86 -0.22
C MET A 74 1.39 -3.04 0.10
N VAL A 75 1.79 -3.18 1.37
CA VAL A 75 2.60 -4.32 1.82
C VAL A 75 1.86 -5.64 1.60
N PHE A 76 0.56 -5.67 1.93
CA PHE A 76 -0.27 -6.86 1.69
C PHE A 76 -0.31 -7.25 0.21
N VAL A 77 -0.56 -6.28 -0.69
CA VAL A 77 -0.60 -6.50 -2.14
C VAL A 77 0.74 -7.05 -2.65
N GLY A 78 1.87 -6.46 -2.23
CA GLY A 78 3.20 -6.94 -2.63
C GLY A 78 3.48 -8.36 -2.15
N ILE A 79 3.11 -8.69 -0.90
CA ILE A 79 3.28 -10.05 -0.35
C ILE A 79 2.45 -11.07 -1.13
N ILE A 80 1.15 -10.79 -1.34
CA ILE A 80 0.26 -11.73 -2.02
C ILE A 80 0.67 -11.90 -3.48
N ALA A 81 1.05 -10.82 -4.16
CA ALA A 81 1.52 -10.91 -5.52
C ALA A 81 2.77 -11.78 -5.63
N HIS A 82 3.78 -11.55 -4.79
CA HIS A 82 5.01 -12.32 -4.85
C HIS A 82 4.81 -13.79 -4.42
N ALA A 83 4.11 -14.04 -3.31
CA ALA A 83 3.99 -15.37 -2.71
C ALA A 83 2.91 -16.24 -3.38
N MET A 84 1.76 -15.66 -3.72
CA MET A 84 0.61 -16.41 -4.23
C MET A 84 0.45 -16.35 -5.74
N LEU A 85 0.70 -15.20 -6.37
CA LEU A 85 0.50 -15.04 -7.82
C LEU A 85 1.76 -15.43 -8.61
N SER A 86 2.92 -14.95 -8.17
CA SER A 86 4.21 -15.23 -8.83
C SER A 86 4.89 -16.49 -8.30
N HIS A 87 4.34 -17.15 -7.28
CA HIS A 87 4.92 -18.35 -6.67
C HIS A 87 6.42 -18.21 -6.31
N TRP A 88 6.81 -17.06 -5.76
CA TRP A 88 8.19 -16.71 -5.40
C TRP A 88 9.16 -16.61 -6.58
N ALA A 89 8.66 -16.48 -7.81
CA ALA A 89 9.50 -16.19 -8.98
C ALA A 89 10.23 -14.85 -8.82
N ASN A 90 11.37 -14.73 -9.49
CA ASN A 90 12.17 -13.52 -9.45
C ASN A 90 11.41 -12.40 -10.22
N PRO A 91 11.17 -11.23 -9.59
CA PRO A 91 10.40 -10.15 -10.19
C PRO A 91 11.08 -9.51 -11.42
N PHE A 92 12.35 -9.80 -11.68
CA PHE A 92 13.07 -9.29 -12.84
C PHE A 92 13.00 -10.21 -14.06
N ASP A 93 12.50 -11.44 -13.93
CA ASP A 93 12.49 -12.40 -15.04
C ASP A 93 11.70 -11.87 -16.25
N GLN A 94 10.51 -11.30 -16.02
CA GLN A 94 9.70 -10.70 -17.08
C GLN A 94 10.29 -9.38 -17.60
N VAL A 95 10.90 -8.57 -16.73
CA VAL A 95 11.50 -7.27 -17.12
C VAL A 95 12.68 -7.46 -18.07
N LEU A 96 13.38 -8.58 -17.94
CA LEU A 96 14.55 -8.94 -18.74
C LEU A 96 14.20 -9.88 -19.90
N ASP A 97 12.91 -10.07 -20.19
CA ASP A 97 12.46 -10.91 -21.30
C ASP A 97 12.94 -10.35 -22.65
N PRO A 98 13.40 -11.19 -23.59
CA PRO A 98 13.80 -10.74 -24.92
C PRO A 98 12.67 -10.11 -25.75
N ASP A 99 11.41 -10.46 -25.49
CA ASP A 99 10.25 -9.85 -26.15
C ASP A 99 9.94 -8.47 -25.52
N PRO A 100 10.05 -7.37 -26.29
CA PRO A 100 9.78 -6.03 -25.78
C PRO A 100 8.38 -5.84 -25.19
N ALA A 101 7.37 -6.55 -25.68
CA ALA A 101 6.01 -6.46 -25.17
C ALA A 101 5.89 -7.11 -23.78
N VAL A 102 6.52 -8.27 -23.60
CA VAL A 102 6.59 -8.97 -22.31
C VAL A 102 7.43 -8.17 -21.32
N ALA A 103 8.57 -7.64 -21.75
CA ALA A 103 9.42 -6.78 -20.94
C ALA A 103 8.69 -5.56 -20.41
N LEU A 104 7.89 -4.90 -21.26
CA LEU A 104 7.10 -3.74 -20.89
C LEU A 104 6.03 -4.08 -19.83
N GLU A 105 5.30 -5.18 -20.01
CA GLU A 105 4.33 -5.65 -19.00
C GLU A 105 5.02 -6.05 -17.68
N GLY A 106 6.19 -6.67 -17.77
CA GLY A 106 7.04 -6.97 -16.62
C GLY A 106 7.42 -5.72 -15.83
N VAL A 107 7.68 -4.59 -16.51
CA VAL A 107 7.92 -3.29 -15.85
C VAL A 107 6.67 -2.83 -15.10
N ALA A 108 5.48 -2.89 -15.70
CA ALA A 108 4.24 -2.53 -15.01
C ALA A 108 4.02 -3.39 -13.76
N ILE A 109 4.20 -4.71 -13.88
CA ILE A 109 4.08 -5.66 -12.76
C ILE A 109 5.09 -5.33 -11.65
N LEU A 110 6.35 -5.08 -12.00
CA LEU A 110 7.40 -4.70 -11.05
C LEU A 110 7.00 -3.43 -10.28
N PHE A 111 6.48 -2.42 -10.97
CA PHE A 111 6.11 -1.16 -10.35
C PHE A 111 4.92 -1.30 -9.40
N SER A 112 3.86 -1.96 -9.85
CA SER A 112 2.60 -2.08 -9.09
C SER A 112 2.70 -3.03 -7.89
N HIS A 113 3.58 -4.03 -7.93
CA HIS A 113 3.70 -5.06 -6.88
C HIS A 113 4.96 -4.95 -6.02
N TYR A 114 5.99 -4.21 -6.46
CA TYR A 114 7.25 -4.12 -5.72
C TYR A 114 7.66 -2.66 -5.47
N VAL A 115 7.83 -1.85 -6.53
CA VAL A 115 8.37 -0.49 -6.39
C VAL A 115 7.46 0.38 -5.53
N MET A 116 6.17 0.44 -5.82
CA MET A 116 5.23 1.26 -5.07
C MET A 116 5.00 0.75 -3.64
N PRO A 117 4.80 -0.57 -3.41
CA PRO A 117 4.74 -1.10 -2.05
C PRO A 117 5.96 -0.82 -1.19
N ILE A 118 7.16 -1.08 -1.70
CA ILE A 118 8.41 -0.85 -0.97
C ILE A 118 8.65 0.64 -0.78
N GLY A 119 8.49 1.45 -1.83
CA GLY A 119 8.69 2.89 -1.77
C GLY A 119 7.76 3.57 -0.77
N PHE A 120 6.48 3.20 -0.74
CA PHE A 120 5.56 3.78 0.22
C PHE A 120 5.75 3.26 1.65
N LEU A 121 6.19 2.01 1.83
CA LEU A 121 6.64 1.51 3.12
C LEU A 121 7.86 2.29 3.63
N LEU A 122 8.82 2.60 2.76
CA LEU A 122 9.99 3.41 3.09
C LEU A 122 9.61 4.86 3.43
N ASP A 123 8.68 5.50 2.69
CA ASP A 123 8.09 6.78 3.12
C ASP A 123 7.54 6.65 4.54
N TRP A 124 6.75 5.60 4.77
CA TRP A 124 6.10 5.34 6.04
C TRP A 124 7.10 5.15 7.16
N LEU A 125 8.20 4.43 6.96
CA LEU A 125 9.25 4.18 7.96
C LEU A 125 10.19 5.37 8.18
N ALA A 126 10.48 6.16 7.14
CA ALA A 126 11.41 7.28 7.23
C ALA A 126 10.75 8.55 7.79
N PHE A 127 9.47 8.79 7.47
CA PHE A 127 8.84 10.09 7.70
C PHE A 127 7.62 10.03 8.64
N GLY A 128 7.43 11.12 9.39
CA GLY A 128 6.28 11.32 10.27
C GLY A 128 5.00 11.74 9.51
N PRO A 129 3.94 12.07 10.26
CA PRO A 129 3.85 12.07 11.72
C PRO A 129 3.68 10.66 12.32
N ARG A 130 4.15 10.47 13.56
CA ARG A 130 4.09 9.20 14.32
C ARG A 130 2.98 9.22 15.38
N GLY A 131 2.54 8.02 15.79
CA GLY A 131 1.59 7.82 16.89
C GLY A 131 0.16 8.25 16.57
N ARG A 132 -0.19 8.32 15.28
CA ARG A 132 -1.49 8.78 14.80
C ARG A 132 -2.48 7.63 14.59
N THR A 133 -1.99 6.41 14.51
CA THR A 133 -2.80 5.20 14.32
C THR A 133 -3.35 4.67 15.65
N ARG A 134 -4.53 4.04 15.60
CA ARG A 134 -5.26 3.52 16.77
C ARG A 134 -5.37 2.01 16.68
N TRP A 135 -5.36 1.29 17.81
CA TRP A 135 -5.55 -0.17 17.80
C TRP A 135 -6.91 -0.61 17.22
N THR A 136 -7.92 0.26 17.27
CA THR A 136 -9.20 0.00 16.59
C THR A 136 -9.04 -0.08 15.07
N ASP A 137 -7.99 0.51 14.49
CA ASP A 137 -7.70 0.43 13.06
C ASP A 137 -7.40 -1.00 12.59
N VAL A 138 -6.98 -1.91 13.48
CA VAL A 138 -6.83 -3.35 13.18
C VAL A 138 -8.12 -3.97 12.66
N ALA A 139 -9.27 -3.51 13.14
CA ALA A 139 -10.58 -3.97 12.67
C ALA A 139 -11.06 -3.22 11.41
N TRP A 140 -10.65 -1.96 11.23
CA TRP A 140 -11.12 -1.11 10.13
C TRP A 140 -10.37 -1.35 8.83
N TRP A 141 -9.05 -1.53 8.86
CA TRP A 141 -8.24 -1.65 7.65
C TRP A 141 -8.51 -2.91 6.82
N PRO A 142 -8.84 -4.08 7.40
CA PRO A 142 -9.26 -5.26 6.64
C PRO A 142 -10.58 -5.09 5.90
N LEU A 143 -11.41 -4.09 6.24
CA LEU A 143 -12.69 -3.87 5.56
C LEU A 143 -12.51 -3.48 4.09
N TYR A 144 -11.41 -2.80 3.73
CA TYR A 144 -11.14 -2.46 2.33
C TYR A 144 -10.96 -3.71 1.44
N PRO A 145 -9.99 -4.60 1.71
CA PRO A 145 -9.82 -5.79 0.88
C PRO A 145 -11.00 -6.76 1.00
N LEU A 146 -11.69 -6.81 2.15
CA LEU A 146 -12.94 -7.56 2.29
C LEU A 146 -14.04 -7.01 1.38
N ALA A 147 -14.27 -5.70 1.38
CA ALA A 147 -15.27 -5.06 0.54
C ALA A 147 -14.94 -5.29 -0.94
N TYR A 148 -13.68 -5.17 -1.34
CA TYR A 148 -13.24 -5.55 -2.69
C TYR A 148 -13.62 -7.01 -3.00
N GLY A 149 -13.29 -7.97 -2.12
CA GLY A 149 -13.57 -9.38 -2.36
C GLY A 149 -15.07 -9.66 -2.54
N LEU A 150 -15.91 -9.05 -1.70
CA LEU A 150 -17.37 -9.18 -1.80
C LEU A 150 -17.92 -8.52 -3.07
N LEU A 151 -17.41 -7.35 -3.45
CA LEU A 151 -17.79 -6.67 -4.68
C LEU A 151 -17.36 -7.46 -5.92
N THR A 152 -16.22 -8.13 -5.89
CA THR A 152 -15.76 -9.02 -6.96
C THR A 152 -16.68 -10.23 -7.12
N ILE A 153 -17.09 -10.86 -6.01
CA ILE A 153 -18.09 -11.94 -6.03
C ILE A 153 -19.41 -11.43 -6.62
N LEU A 154 -19.91 -10.30 -6.12
CA LEU A 154 -21.15 -9.71 -6.60
C LEU A 154 -21.09 -9.38 -8.10
N ARG A 155 -20.01 -8.75 -8.55
CA ARG A 155 -19.76 -8.43 -9.96
C ARG A 155 -19.79 -9.69 -10.82
N ALA A 156 -19.13 -10.76 -10.37
CA ALA A 156 -19.05 -12.02 -11.11
C ALA A 156 -20.40 -12.75 -11.23
N VAL A 157 -21.30 -12.57 -10.26
CA VAL A 157 -22.66 -13.12 -10.24
C VAL A 157 -23.60 -12.29 -11.11
N VAL A 158 -23.57 -10.95 -10.96
CA VAL A 158 -24.52 -10.04 -11.61
C VAL A 158 -24.17 -9.81 -13.08
N PHE A 159 -22.87 -9.82 -13.43
CA PHE A 159 -22.38 -9.55 -14.77
C PHE A 159 -21.57 -10.75 -15.29
N PRO A 160 -22.21 -11.87 -15.65
CA PRO A 160 -21.51 -13.11 -16.00
C PRO A 160 -20.67 -13.04 -17.29
N HIS A 161 -20.88 -12.01 -18.11
CA HIS A 161 -20.20 -11.83 -19.41
C HIS A 161 -19.19 -10.66 -19.41
N VAL A 162 -18.87 -10.10 -18.24
CA VAL A 162 -17.87 -9.03 -18.15
C VAL A 162 -16.45 -9.62 -18.27
N ASP A 163 -15.56 -8.92 -18.96
CA ASP A 163 -14.14 -9.27 -19.00
C ASP A 163 -13.53 -9.29 -17.60
N ASP A 164 -12.51 -10.12 -17.38
CA ASP A 164 -11.91 -10.35 -16.06
C ASP A 164 -12.96 -10.62 -14.97
N ARG A 165 -14.03 -11.36 -15.31
CA ARG A 165 -15.16 -11.67 -14.41
C ARG A 165 -14.68 -12.06 -13.02
N ILE A 166 -13.66 -12.91 -12.98
CA ILE A 166 -12.98 -13.40 -11.79
C ILE A 166 -11.49 -13.11 -11.96
N PRO A 167 -10.96 -12.05 -11.31
CA PRO A 167 -9.59 -11.59 -11.54
C PRO A 167 -8.54 -12.54 -10.96
N TYR A 168 -8.94 -13.42 -10.04
CA TYR A 168 -8.03 -14.31 -9.35
C TYR A 168 -8.53 -15.75 -9.41
N PRO A 169 -7.70 -16.72 -9.83
CA PRO A 169 -8.11 -18.12 -9.89
C PRO A 169 -8.64 -18.68 -8.57
N PHE A 170 -8.12 -18.20 -7.43
CA PHE A 170 -8.60 -18.60 -6.09
C PHE A 170 -10.00 -18.08 -5.72
N MET A 171 -10.58 -17.21 -6.55
CA MET A 171 -11.97 -16.72 -6.41
C MET A 171 -12.96 -17.43 -7.34
N GLU A 172 -12.51 -18.43 -8.11
CA GLU A 172 -13.42 -19.27 -8.90
C GLU A 172 -14.26 -20.17 -7.98
N PRO A 173 -15.60 -20.20 -8.16
CA PRO A 173 -16.48 -21.05 -7.36
C PRO A 173 -16.29 -22.52 -7.75
N GLY A 174 -15.46 -23.24 -6.98
CA GLY A 174 -15.32 -24.70 -7.05
C GLY A 174 -16.50 -25.43 -6.39
N ILE A 175 -16.23 -26.59 -5.78
CA ILE A 175 -17.24 -27.44 -5.12
C ILE A 175 -18.05 -26.68 -4.05
N GLY A 176 -17.42 -25.74 -3.34
CA GLY A 176 -18.07 -24.92 -2.31
C GLY A 176 -18.92 -23.76 -2.83
N GLY A 177 -18.98 -23.55 -4.16
CA GLY A 177 -19.68 -22.42 -4.78
C GLY A 177 -19.23 -21.05 -4.25
N TRP A 178 -20.09 -20.06 -4.36
CA TRP A 178 -19.81 -18.69 -3.89
C TRP A 178 -19.64 -18.57 -2.37
N LEU A 179 -20.28 -19.45 -1.60
CA LEU A 179 -20.09 -19.49 -0.15
C LEU A 179 -18.65 -19.91 0.18
N GLY A 180 -18.11 -20.91 -0.52
CA GLY A 180 -16.72 -21.33 -0.38
C GLY A 180 -15.74 -20.19 -0.70
N VAL A 181 -16.01 -19.41 -1.74
CA VAL A 181 -15.21 -18.22 -2.09
C VAL A 181 -15.32 -17.14 -1.02
N ALA A 182 -16.50 -16.88 -0.45
CA ALA A 182 -16.65 -15.91 0.63
C ALA A 182 -15.85 -16.34 1.89
N VAL A 183 -15.85 -17.64 2.21
CA VAL A 183 -15.07 -18.19 3.33
C VAL A 183 -13.56 -18.11 3.05
N SER A 184 -13.12 -18.25 1.80
CA SER A 184 -11.70 -18.14 1.43
C SER A 184 -11.13 -16.72 1.57
N LEU A 185 -11.97 -15.71 1.84
CA LEU A 185 -11.53 -14.35 2.18
C LEU A 185 -11.04 -14.23 3.64
N LEU A 186 -11.38 -15.17 4.53
CA LEU A 186 -11.01 -15.09 5.95
C LEU A 186 -9.49 -15.03 6.18
N PRO A 187 -8.64 -15.87 5.54
CA PRO A 187 -7.19 -15.77 5.66
C PRO A 187 -6.63 -14.41 5.26
N MET A 188 -7.20 -13.78 4.22
CA MET A 188 -6.84 -12.43 3.81
C MET A 188 -7.15 -11.41 4.92
N ILE A 189 -8.35 -11.47 5.52
CA ILE A 189 -8.73 -10.57 6.63
C ILE A 189 -7.73 -10.71 7.78
N VAL A 190 -7.39 -11.95 8.14
CA VAL A 190 -6.42 -12.23 9.21
C VAL A 190 -5.04 -11.67 8.86
N ALA A 191 -4.55 -11.91 7.63
CA ALA A 191 -3.25 -11.40 7.18
C ALA A 191 -3.18 -9.87 7.24
N VAL A 192 -4.22 -9.18 6.76
CA VAL A 192 -4.30 -7.71 6.78
C VAL A 192 -4.41 -7.20 8.22
N ALA A 193 -5.17 -7.87 9.09
CA ALA A 193 -5.27 -7.50 10.51
C ALA A 193 -3.93 -7.65 11.24
N LEU A 194 -3.16 -8.71 10.94
CA LEU A 194 -1.81 -8.90 11.48
C LEU A 194 -0.85 -7.81 11.00
N LEU A 195 -0.85 -7.49 9.71
CA LEU A 195 -0.04 -6.39 9.16
C LEU A 195 -0.46 -5.03 9.75
N ALA A 196 -1.76 -4.79 9.94
CA ALA A 196 -2.27 -3.60 10.60
C ALA A 196 -1.74 -3.50 12.04
N ALA A 197 -1.80 -4.60 12.80
CA ALA A 197 -1.29 -4.65 14.17
C ALA A 197 0.21 -4.35 14.24
N LEU A 198 1.01 -4.86 13.30
CA LEU A 198 2.44 -4.57 13.19
C LEU A 198 2.70 -3.09 12.90
N VAL A 199 2.03 -2.52 11.91
CA VAL A 199 2.12 -1.11 11.53
C VAL A 199 1.72 -0.20 12.69
N ILE A 200 0.60 -0.48 13.36
CA ILE A 200 0.12 0.30 14.51
C ILE A 200 1.06 0.15 15.71
N GLY A 201 1.54 -1.07 15.97
CA GLY A 201 2.51 -1.33 17.03
C GLY A 201 3.79 -0.53 16.85
N TYR A 202 4.35 -0.54 15.63
CA TYR A 202 5.54 0.23 15.28
C TYR A 202 5.29 1.74 15.39
N ASP A 203 4.19 2.25 14.81
CA ASP A 203 3.84 3.68 14.87
C ASP A 203 3.80 4.22 16.30
N ARG A 204 3.17 3.45 17.20
CA ARG A 204 3.02 3.80 18.61
C ARG A 204 4.32 3.62 19.39
N ALA A 205 5.12 2.59 19.09
CA ALA A 205 6.41 2.38 19.72
C ALA A 205 7.38 3.53 19.40
N VAL A 206 7.51 3.92 18.13
CA VAL A 206 8.35 5.04 17.72
C VAL A 206 7.88 6.35 18.33
N ALA A 207 6.56 6.59 18.38
CA ALA A 207 6.02 7.79 19.02
C ALA A 207 6.33 7.85 20.52
N ARG A 208 6.25 6.70 21.23
CA ARG A 208 6.61 6.62 22.65
C ARG A 208 8.10 6.87 22.88
N LEU A 209 8.97 6.28 22.07
CA LEU A 209 10.42 6.49 22.16
C LEU A 209 10.79 7.95 21.90
N ALA A 210 10.12 8.61 20.95
CA ALA A 210 10.35 10.04 20.68
C ALA A 210 9.82 10.96 21.79
N ALA A 211 8.84 10.51 22.58
CA ALA A 211 8.23 11.27 23.68
C ALA A 211 8.88 11.00 25.06
N ALA A 212 9.74 9.98 25.17
CA ALA A 212 10.46 9.71 26.41
C ALA A 212 11.33 10.93 26.80
N PRO A 213 11.30 11.41 28.06
CA PRO A 213 12.14 12.50 28.49
C PRO A 213 13.60 12.18 28.16
N ARG A 214 14.28 13.06 27.41
CA ARG A 214 15.75 13.03 27.37
C ARG A 214 16.19 13.21 28.80
N GLU A 215 16.72 12.14 29.39
CA GLU A 215 17.24 12.12 30.75
C GLU A 215 18.06 13.39 30.97
N THR A 216 17.60 14.22 31.89
CA THR A 216 18.18 15.51 32.23
C THR A 216 19.65 15.30 32.48
N ALA A 217 20.51 15.81 31.59
CA ALA A 217 21.93 15.92 31.85
C ALA A 217 22.09 16.60 33.22
N PRO A 218 22.85 16.03 34.17
CA PRO A 218 23.02 16.64 35.48
C PRO A 218 23.51 18.07 35.26
N ALA A 219 22.81 19.04 35.83
CA ALA A 219 23.30 20.40 35.87
C ALA A 219 24.68 20.35 36.53
N LEU A 220 25.73 20.63 35.77
CA LEU A 220 27.07 20.82 36.31
C LEU A 220 27.00 22.05 37.20
N THR A 221 26.69 21.84 38.48
CA THR A 221 26.89 22.84 39.52
C THR A 221 28.39 22.96 39.69
N GLY A 222 28.97 23.99 39.05
CA GLY A 222 30.35 24.39 39.25
C GLY A 222 30.58 24.94 40.68
N PRO A 223 31.84 24.91 41.14
CA PRO A 223 32.23 25.25 42.51
C PRO A 223 32.05 26.74 42.86
#